data_AF-A0A2V5R7W6-F1
#
_entry.id   AF-A0A2V5R7W6-F1
#
_cell.length_a   1.000
_cell.length_b   1.000
_cell.length_c   1.000
_cell.angle_alpha   90.00
_cell.angle_beta   90.00
_cell.angle_gamma   90.00
#
_symmetry.space_group_name_H-M   'P 1'
#
loop_
_entity.id
_entity.type
_entity.pdbx_description
1 polymer ?
#
loop_
_entity_poly.entity_id
_entity_poly.type
_entity_poly.pdbx_seq_one_letter_code
_entity_poly.pdbx_strand_id
1 'polypeptide(L)'
;DCLAIKFGEPYGTLILTLSAISIEVAMISTAMLHGANNPTLGRDAIFAVVMIALNGLVGLSLLLGGLRYREQHYNLQGVNSYLNVIMTLAVLGLVLPNFTTSVSGPNFSTEQEIFLVVMSLSLYAIFLLIQTMRHRRYFIDSKEVVGETNSTHHPVHIQSTAFHAAMLLLYLVAVILLAEKFAIPLDNSIEKFNVPQEFGGAMIAALVLSPEGLGAIRASLRNQLQRSINILLGSVLATIGLTIPAVLMVSLITKRPVTLGVQGGNLPLLLLTLAVSVVTFTSRKTNVLQGCIHLLLFAVFVLLIFAP
;
A
#
# COMPACT_ATOMS: atom_id res chain seq x y z
N ASP A 1 5.39 -3.85 -16.21
CA ASP A 1 4.84 -5.04 -16.90
C ASP A 1 5.85 -5.86 -17.69
N CYS A 2 6.50 -5.34 -18.74
CA CYS A 2 7.40 -6.16 -19.58
C CYS A 2 8.53 -6.85 -18.79
N LEU A 3 9.18 -6.12 -17.87
CA LEU A 3 10.18 -6.69 -16.96
C LEU A 3 9.56 -7.73 -16.03
N ALA A 4 8.37 -7.45 -15.49
CA ALA A 4 7.69 -8.36 -14.57
C ALA A 4 7.29 -9.68 -15.22
N ILE A 5 6.80 -9.63 -16.47
CA ILE A 5 6.53 -10.82 -17.29
C ILE A 5 7.83 -11.59 -17.53
N LYS A 6 8.92 -10.89 -17.85
CA LYS A 6 10.22 -11.52 -18.14
C LYS A 6 10.86 -12.20 -16.94
N PHE A 7 10.72 -11.62 -15.74
CA PHE A 7 11.29 -12.17 -14.51
C PHE A 7 10.37 -13.16 -13.77
N GLY A 8 9.07 -13.17 -14.10
CA GLY A 8 8.09 -14.07 -13.51
C GLY A 8 7.83 -13.84 -12.00
N GLU A 9 6.88 -14.56 -11.43
CA GLU A 9 6.56 -14.43 -9.99
C GLU A 9 7.64 -15.10 -9.12
N PRO A 10 8.05 -14.50 -7.98
CA PRO A 10 7.52 -13.29 -7.35
C PRO A 10 8.26 -12.01 -7.75
N TYR A 11 9.37 -12.10 -8.50
CA TYR A 11 10.21 -10.96 -8.86
C TYR A 11 9.46 -9.91 -9.69
N GLY A 12 8.54 -10.34 -10.54
CA GLY A 12 7.72 -9.44 -11.32
C GLY A 12 6.80 -8.59 -10.46
N THR A 13 6.12 -9.18 -9.48
CA THR A 13 5.34 -8.44 -8.49
C THR A 13 6.21 -7.46 -7.73
N LEU A 14 7.42 -7.86 -7.31
CA LEU A 14 8.36 -6.97 -6.62
C LEU A 14 8.81 -5.78 -7.44
N ILE A 15 9.08 -5.97 -8.75
CA ILE A 15 9.47 -4.85 -9.61
C ILE A 15 8.34 -3.82 -9.71
N LEU A 16 7.07 -4.28 -9.83
CA LEU A 16 5.94 -3.36 -9.84
C LEU A 16 5.80 -2.62 -8.51
N THR A 17 5.75 -3.35 -7.39
CA THR A 17 5.53 -2.74 -6.07
C THR A 17 6.67 -1.81 -5.68
N LEU A 18 7.93 -2.17 -5.96
CA LEU A 18 9.09 -1.31 -5.71
C LEU A 18 9.10 -0.06 -6.62
N SER A 19 8.55 -0.14 -7.83
CA SER A 19 8.42 1.04 -8.69
C SER A 19 7.34 1.98 -8.18
N ALA A 20 6.17 1.44 -7.81
CA ALA A 20 5.06 2.22 -7.27
C ALA A 20 5.42 2.91 -5.95
N ILE A 21 6.04 2.18 -5.03
CA ILE A 21 6.47 2.73 -3.74
C ILE A 21 7.57 3.77 -3.89
N SER A 22 8.46 3.63 -4.87
CA SER A 22 9.49 4.65 -5.15
C SER A 22 8.84 5.97 -5.56
N ILE A 23 7.76 5.91 -6.36
CA ILE A 23 6.98 7.09 -6.74
C ILE A 23 6.29 7.67 -5.49
N GLU A 24 5.63 6.83 -4.67
CA GLU A 24 4.98 7.26 -3.43
C GLU A 24 5.94 7.98 -2.48
N VAL A 25 7.06 7.35 -2.16
CA VAL A 25 8.10 7.88 -1.26
C VAL A 25 8.67 9.18 -1.80
N ALA A 26 8.96 9.26 -3.10
CA ALA A 26 9.45 10.48 -3.71
C ALA A 26 8.42 11.62 -3.60
N MET A 27 7.14 11.35 -3.92
CA MET A 27 6.07 12.35 -3.79
C MET A 27 5.94 12.86 -2.36
N ILE A 28 5.82 11.96 -1.38
CA ILE A 28 5.70 12.35 0.04
C ILE A 28 6.93 13.13 0.49
N SER A 29 8.13 12.67 0.14
CA SER A 29 9.38 13.35 0.51
C SER A 29 9.44 14.76 -0.09
N THR A 30 9.11 14.91 -1.38
CA THR A 30 9.10 16.23 -2.04
C THR A 30 8.07 17.17 -1.42
N ALA A 31 6.87 16.68 -1.09
CA ALA A 31 5.82 17.46 -0.46
C ALA A 31 6.19 17.88 0.98
N MET A 32 6.87 17.00 1.74
CA MET A 32 7.40 17.34 3.06
C MET A 32 8.53 18.39 3.01
N LEU A 33 9.28 18.45 1.92
CA LEU A 33 10.38 19.39 1.71
C LEU A 33 9.90 20.74 1.16
N HIS A 34 8.86 20.75 0.33
CA HIS A 34 8.27 21.95 -0.26
C HIS A 34 7.31 22.67 0.70
N GLY A 35 7.29 24.00 0.63
CA GLY A 35 6.30 24.82 1.33
C GLY A 35 6.40 24.81 2.86
N ALA A 36 5.26 25.09 3.52
CA ALA A 36 5.11 24.97 4.97
C ALA A 36 5.05 23.49 5.36
N ASN A 37 5.86 23.09 6.35
CA ASN A 37 5.93 21.70 6.78
C ASN A 37 4.55 21.19 7.20
N ASN A 38 4.02 20.19 6.50
CA ASN A 38 2.86 19.43 6.97
C ASN A 38 3.35 18.17 7.70
N PRO A 39 3.41 18.19 9.05
CA PRO A 39 3.99 17.10 9.83
C PRO A 39 3.16 15.81 9.75
N THR A 40 1.90 15.86 9.32
CA THR A 40 1.01 14.68 9.27
C THR A 40 0.89 14.06 7.87
N LEU A 41 1.36 14.74 6.81
CA LEU A 41 1.13 14.29 5.43
C LEU A 41 1.58 12.85 5.18
N GLY A 42 2.77 12.46 5.67
CA GLY A 42 3.29 11.10 5.52
C GLY A 42 2.38 10.08 6.21
N ARG A 43 1.93 10.37 7.44
CA ARG A 43 0.96 9.54 8.17
C ARG A 43 -0.34 9.41 7.40
N ASP A 44 -0.90 10.51 6.94
CA ASP A 44 -2.21 10.57 6.29
C ASP A 44 -2.18 9.80 4.96
N ALA A 45 -1.08 9.89 4.20
CA ALA A 45 -0.86 9.10 2.99
C ALA A 45 -0.76 7.59 3.29
N ILE A 46 0.06 7.18 4.26
CA ILE A 46 0.20 5.75 4.64
C ILE A 46 -1.14 5.19 5.13
N PHE A 47 -1.83 5.93 6.01
CA PHE A 47 -3.14 5.54 6.53
C PHE A 47 -4.16 5.42 5.39
N ALA A 48 -4.17 6.37 4.45
CA ALA A 48 -5.04 6.30 3.29
C ALA A 48 -4.72 5.11 2.37
N VAL A 49 -3.46 4.76 2.15
CA VAL A 49 -3.10 3.54 1.40
C VAL A 49 -3.67 2.31 2.08
N VAL A 50 -3.53 2.19 3.42
CA VAL A 50 -4.11 1.07 4.17
C VAL A 50 -5.63 1.01 3.96
N MET A 51 -6.33 2.14 4.07
CA MET A 51 -7.78 2.19 3.90
C MET A 51 -8.24 1.90 2.47
N ILE A 52 -7.61 2.52 1.47
CA ILE A 52 -7.97 2.31 0.07
C ILE A 52 -7.69 0.87 -0.35
N ALA A 53 -6.54 0.31 0.04
CA ALA A 53 -6.16 -1.04 -0.34
C ALA A 53 -6.99 -2.11 0.37
N LEU A 54 -6.98 -2.11 1.71
CA LEU A 54 -7.56 -3.18 2.52
C LEU A 54 -9.07 -3.12 2.58
N ASN A 55 -9.67 -1.93 2.39
CA ASN A 55 -11.12 -1.77 2.46
C ASN A 55 -11.71 -1.51 1.08
N GLY A 56 -11.23 -0.49 0.37
CA GLY A 56 -11.77 -0.13 -0.95
C GLY A 56 -11.53 -1.21 -2.00
N LEU A 57 -10.26 -1.52 -2.30
CA LEU A 57 -9.86 -2.39 -3.40
C LEU A 57 -10.05 -3.87 -3.07
N VAL A 58 -9.72 -4.31 -1.86
CA VAL A 58 -10.04 -5.66 -1.39
C VAL A 58 -11.55 -5.85 -1.37
N GLY A 59 -12.30 -4.91 -0.77
CA GLY A 59 -13.77 -5.00 -0.71
C GLY A 59 -14.41 -5.11 -2.09
N LEU A 60 -13.97 -4.28 -3.04
CA LEU A 60 -14.45 -4.33 -4.42
C LEU A 60 -14.05 -5.64 -5.12
N SER A 61 -12.82 -6.11 -4.91
CA SER A 61 -12.34 -7.36 -5.49
C SER A 61 -13.13 -8.56 -4.98
N LEU A 62 -13.44 -8.62 -3.68
CA LEU A 62 -14.24 -9.68 -3.07
C LEU A 62 -15.71 -9.60 -3.48
N LEU A 63 -16.29 -8.40 -3.54
CA LEU A 63 -17.67 -8.19 -3.98
C LEU A 63 -17.84 -8.64 -5.42
N LEU A 64 -17.03 -8.13 -6.34
CA LEU A 64 -17.14 -8.44 -7.77
C LEU A 64 -16.78 -9.91 -8.07
N GLY A 65 -15.75 -10.43 -7.41
CA GLY A 65 -15.36 -11.84 -7.51
C GLY A 65 -16.44 -12.79 -6.97
N GLY A 66 -17.01 -12.46 -5.80
CA GLY A 66 -18.09 -13.22 -5.18
C GLY A 66 -19.41 -13.15 -5.95
N LEU A 67 -19.77 -12.00 -6.54
CA LEU A 67 -20.95 -11.89 -7.39
C LEU A 67 -20.84 -12.78 -8.65
N ARG A 68 -19.63 -12.93 -9.20
CA ARG A 68 -19.38 -13.72 -10.41
C ARG A 68 -19.20 -15.21 -10.16
N TYR A 69 -18.45 -15.57 -9.10
CA TYR A 69 -18.02 -16.96 -8.86
C TYR A 69 -18.62 -17.58 -7.58
N ARG A 70 -19.42 -16.82 -6.81
CA ARG A 70 -19.95 -17.15 -5.47
C ARG A 70 -18.87 -17.27 -4.39
N GLU A 71 -17.91 -18.17 -4.60
CA GLU A 71 -16.77 -18.40 -3.70
C GLU A 71 -15.47 -18.47 -4.50
N GLN A 72 -14.41 -17.87 -3.96
CA GLN A 72 -13.07 -17.92 -4.54
C GLN A 72 -12.07 -18.46 -3.52
N HIS A 73 -11.08 -19.21 -4.01
CA HIS A 73 -10.07 -19.86 -3.19
C HIS A 73 -8.74 -19.12 -3.29
N TYR A 74 -7.97 -19.19 -2.23
CA TYR A 74 -6.63 -18.59 -2.13
C TYR A 74 -5.82 -19.34 -1.06
N ASN A 75 -4.52 -19.08 -1.00
CA ASN A 75 -3.60 -19.67 -0.05
C ASN A 75 -3.55 -18.87 1.26
N LEU A 76 -4.10 -19.47 2.32
CA LEU A 76 -4.12 -18.87 3.66
C LEU A 76 -2.73 -18.52 4.20
N GLN A 77 -1.70 -19.31 3.87
CA GLN A 77 -0.38 -19.16 4.47
C GLN A 77 0.35 -17.91 3.95
N GLY A 78 0.18 -17.61 2.66
CA GLY A 78 0.71 -16.37 2.06
C GLY A 78 0.02 -15.14 2.64
N VAL A 79 -1.31 -15.18 2.75
CA VAL A 79 -2.09 -14.05 3.27
C VAL A 79 -1.81 -13.78 4.74
N ASN A 80 -1.74 -14.82 5.58
CA ASN A 80 -1.36 -14.68 6.99
C ASN A 80 0.03 -14.07 7.15
N SER A 81 0.97 -14.41 6.26
CA SER A 81 2.31 -13.83 6.28
C SER A 81 2.28 -12.33 6.02
N TYR A 82 1.50 -11.87 5.03
CA TYR A 82 1.31 -10.43 4.78
C TYR A 82 0.65 -9.73 5.96
N LEU A 83 -0.49 -10.24 6.43
CA LEU A 83 -1.28 -9.60 7.48
C LEU A 83 -0.50 -9.48 8.78
N ASN A 84 0.28 -10.48 9.17
CA ASN A 84 1.11 -10.41 10.38
C ASN A 84 2.12 -9.26 10.30
N VAL A 85 2.80 -9.08 9.17
CA VAL A 85 3.79 -8.01 9.02
C VAL A 85 3.11 -6.65 8.89
N ILE A 86 2.04 -6.55 8.10
CA ILE A 86 1.24 -5.32 7.96
C ILE A 86 0.74 -4.86 9.32
N MET A 87 0.13 -5.76 10.10
CA MET A 87 -0.44 -5.43 11.41
C MET A 87 0.65 -5.02 12.40
N THR A 88 1.79 -5.72 12.40
CA THR A 88 2.94 -5.37 13.24
C THR A 88 3.46 -3.97 12.91
N LEU A 89 3.75 -3.70 11.63
CA LEU A 89 4.32 -2.41 11.23
C LEU A 89 3.31 -1.27 11.33
N ALA A 90 2.03 -1.50 11.04
CA ALA A 90 0.97 -0.51 11.18
C ALA A 90 0.80 -0.10 12.65
N VAL A 91 0.72 -1.05 13.57
CA VAL A 91 0.56 -0.74 15.00
C VAL A 91 1.83 -0.09 15.55
N LEU A 92 3.01 -0.63 15.25
CA LEU A 92 4.27 -0.05 15.72
C LEU A 92 4.51 1.34 15.13
N GLY A 93 4.14 1.60 13.89
CA GLY A 93 4.40 2.87 13.23
C GLY A 93 3.34 3.94 13.45
N LEU A 94 2.06 3.57 13.43
CA LEU A 94 0.94 4.52 13.39
C LEU A 94 0.15 4.59 14.70
N VAL A 95 0.24 3.57 15.56
CA VAL A 95 -0.53 3.51 16.82
C VAL A 95 0.34 3.76 18.03
N LEU A 96 1.48 3.08 18.13
CA LEU A 96 2.43 3.17 19.24
C LEU A 96 2.87 4.61 19.60
N PRO A 97 3.14 5.54 18.65
CA PRO A 97 3.59 6.87 19.02
C PRO A 97 2.58 7.67 19.87
N ASN A 98 1.30 7.28 19.86
CA ASN A 98 0.28 7.90 20.73
C ASN A 98 0.39 7.48 22.20
N PHE A 99 1.12 6.39 22.49
CA PHE A 99 1.19 5.77 23.81
C PHE A 99 2.59 5.82 24.42
N THR A 100 3.59 6.27 23.67
CA THR A 100 4.94 6.49 24.17
C THR A 100 5.02 7.76 25.01
N THR A 101 5.86 7.75 26.06
CA THR A 101 6.00 8.86 27.01
C THR A 101 7.31 9.64 26.86
N SER A 102 8.19 9.22 25.94
CA SER A 102 9.52 9.81 25.74
C SER A 102 9.47 11.22 25.15
N VAL A 103 8.43 11.55 24.37
CA VAL A 103 8.19 12.87 23.78
C VAL A 103 6.71 13.19 23.94
N SER A 104 6.37 14.48 24.12
CA SER A 104 4.98 14.91 24.19
C SER A 104 4.30 14.80 22.83
N GLY A 105 3.09 14.24 22.82
CA GLY A 105 2.26 14.13 21.62
C GLY A 105 2.52 12.86 20.81
N PRO A 106 1.88 12.74 19.63
CA PRO A 106 1.87 11.55 18.76
C PRO A 106 3.17 11.35 17.95
N ASN A 107 4.32 11.57 18.58
CA ASN A 107 5.63 11.61 17.92
C ASN A 107 6.61 10.64 18.59
N PHE A 108 7.59 10.19 17.82
CA PHE A 108 8.68 9.38 18.35
C PHE A 108 9.85 10.24 18.84
N SER A 109 10.60 9.73 19.83
CA SER A 109 11.94 10.25 20.12
C SER A 109 12.92 9.85 19.04
N THR A 110 14.05 10.55 18.92
CA THR A 110 15.10 10.20 17.94
C THR A 110 15.58 8.75 18.09
N GLU A 111 15.69 8.21 19.31
CA GLU A 111 16.06 6.79 19.49
C GLU A 111 14.98 5.85 18.95
N GLN A 112 13.71 6.18 19.18
CA GLN A 112 12.57 5.40 18.69
C GLN A 112 12.46 5.46 17.17
N GLU A 113 12.71 6.61 16.55
CA GLU A 113 12.73 6.77 15.09
C GLU A 113 13.80 5.89 14.45
N ILE A 114 15.05 5.96 14.95
CA ILE A 114 16.16 5.15 14.43
C ILE A 114 15.86 3.66 14.59
N PHE A 115 15.37 3.25 15.76
CA PHE A 115 14.99 1.87 16.01
C PHE A 115 13.91 1.40 15.03
N LEU A 116 12.86 2.19 14.83
CA LEU A 116 11.75 1.83 13.95
C LEU A 116 12.17 1.77 12.48
N VAL A 117 13.02 2.69 12.02
CA VAL A 117 13.62 2.66 10.67
C VAL A 117 14.36 1.34 10.45
N VAL A 118 15.28 0.98 11.36
CA VAL A 118 16.09 -0.24 11.23
C VAL A 118 15.23 -1.49 11.27
N MET A 119 14.31 -1.58 12.23
CA MET A 119 13.48 -2.77 12.41
C MET A 119 12.45 -2.95 11.30
N SER A 120 11.84 -1.87 10.81
CA SER A 120 10.88 -1.93 9.69
C SER A 120 11.57 -2.37 8.40
N LEU A 121 12.72 -1.79 8.06
CA LEU A 121 13.51 -2.20 6.89
C LEU A 121 13.99 -3.65 7.01
N SER A 122 14.43 -4.06 8.21
CA SER A 122 14.84 -5.44 8.46
C SER A 122 13.69 -6.43 8.29
N LEU A 123 12.51 -6.12 8.84
CA LEU A 123 11.34 -6.98 8.75
C LEU A 123 10.83 -7.07 7.31
N TYR A 124 10.81 -5.96 6.57
CA TYR A 124 10.46 -5.94 5.15
C TYR A 124 11.48 -6.75 4.32
N ALA A 125 12.78 -6.61 4.56
CA ALA A 125 13.81 -7.40 3.89
C ALA A 125 13.66 -8.90 4.16
N ILE A 126 13.40 -9.29 5.41
CA ILE A 126 13.12 -10.70 5.79
C ILE A 126 11.87 -11.20 5.05
N PHE A 127 10.82 -10.39 4.99
CA PHE A 127 9.61 -10.73 4.25
C PHE A 127 9.91 -10.98 2.76
N LEU A 128 10.67 -10.07 2.11
CA LEU A 128 11.08 -10.22 0.72
C LEU A 128 11.90 -11.51 0.50
N LEU A 129 12.82 -11.85 1.40
CA LEU A 129 13.61 -13.09 1.32
C LEU A 129 12.72 -14.35 1.42
N ILE A 130 11.72 -14.32 2.31
CA ILE A 130 10.77 -15.43 2.46
C ILE A 130 9.90 -15.56 1.20
N GLN A 131 9.44 -14.43 0.66
CA GLN A 131 8.60 -14.38 -0.54
C GLN A 131 9.36 -14.86 -1.79
N THR A 132 10.62 -14.43 -1.95
CA THR A 132 11.44 -14.71 -3.16
C THR A 132 12.09 -16.09 -3.17
N MET A 133 12.58 -16.55 -2.02
CA MET A 133 13.42 -17.75 -1.95
C MET A 133 12.70 -18.89 -1.21
N ARG A 134 12.49 -18.71 0.10
CA ARG A 134 12.30 -19.84 1.02
C ARG A 134 10.89 -20.42 0.98
N HIS A 135 9.86 -19.60 0.75
CA HIS A 135 8.46 -20.01 0.80
C HIS A 135 7.62 -19.48 -0.37
N ARG A 136 8.26 -19.33 -1.54
CA ARG A 136 7.62 -18.87 -2.79
C ARG A 136 6.28 -19.56 -3.09
N ARG A 137 6.15 -20.86 -2.76
CA ARG A 137 4.91 -21.65 -2.95
C ARG A 137 3.69 -21.12 -2.16
N TYR A 138 3.88 -20.35 -1.10
CA TYR A 138 2.77 -19.72 -0.38
C TYR A 138 2.17 -18.52 -1.11
N PHE A 139 2.90 -17.98 -2.09
CA PHE A 139 2.55 -16.76 -2.80
C PHE A 139 2.19 -17.00 -4.27
N ILE A 140 2.33 -18.22 -4.79
CA ILE A 140 1.94 -18.57 -6.17
C ILE A 140 0.56 -19.26 -6.15
N ASP A 141 -0.31 -18.89 -7.09
CA ASP A 141 -1.56 -19.61 -7.32
C ASP A 141 -1.27 -20.99 -7.94
N SER A 142 -1.83 -22.06 -7.37
CA SER A 142 -1.63 -23.44 -7.85
C SER A 142 -2.06 -23.62 -9.31
N LYS A 143 -2.96 -22.76 -9.81
CA LYS A 143 -3.41 -22.78 -11.22
C LYS A 143 -2.43 -22.13 -12.21
N GLU A 144 -1.53 -21.24 -11.77
CA GLU A 144 -0.48 -20.68 -12.64
C GLU A 144 0.59 -21.71 -13.01
N VAL A 145 0.70 -22.81 -12.27
CA VAL A 145 1.66 -23.89 -12.57
C VAL A 145 1.21 -24.78 -13.74
N VAL A 146 -0.08 -24.73 -14.12
CA VAL A 146 -0.67 -25.63 -15.14
C VAL A 146 -1.22 -24.86 -16.35
N GLY A 147 -1.36 -23.52 -16.27
CA GLY A 147 -1.93 -22.69 -17.33
C GLY A 147 -0.90 -21.76 -17.97
N GLU A 148 -0.46 -22.13 -19.17
CA GLU A 148 0.15 -21.29 -20.20
C GLU A 148 -0.14 -19.78 -20.10
N THR A 149 0.92 -18.99 -20.09
CA THR A 149 1.25 -17.90 -21.06
C THR A 149 0.13 -17.22 -21.85
N ASN A 150 -1.05 -16.97 -21.28
CA ASN A 150 -2.14 -16.26 -21.97
C ASN A 150 -2.61 -15.05 -21.15
N SER A 151 -1.69 -14.11 -20.93
CA SER A 151 -2.08 -12.75 -20.64
C SER A 151 -2.60 -12.11 -21.94
N THR A 152 -3.92 -11.90 -22.01
CA THR A 152 -4.62 -11.14 -23.05
C THR A 152 -4.21 -9.65 -23.04
N HIS A 153 -2.97 -9.37 -23.42
CA HIS A 153 -2.50 -8.03 -23.76
C HIS A 153 -2.03 -8.10 -25.21
N HIS A 154 -2.28 -7.04 -25.98
CA HIS A 154 -1.72 -6.82 -27.32
C HIS A 154 -0.28 -7.33 -27.42
N PRO A 155 0.20 -7.82 -28.57
CA PRO A 155 1.54 -8.38 -28.70
C PRO A 155 2.56 -7.35 -28.20
N VAL A 156 2.99 -7.51 -26.95
CA VAL A 156 3.94 -6.61 -26.33
C VAL A 156 5.27 -6.99 -26.94
N HIS A 157 5.84 -6.10 -27.73
CA HIS A 157 7.14 -6.35 -28.35
C HIS A 157 8.20 -6.35 -27.25
N ILE A 158 8.52 -7.53 -26.68
CA ILE A 158 9.49 -7.66 -25.61
C ILE A 158 10.90 -7.49 -26.20
N GLN A 159 11.38 -6.25 -26.23
CA GLN A 159 12.78 -5.88 -26.48
C GLN A 159 13.73 -6.32 -25.33
N SER A 160 15.02 -5.92 -25.43
CA SER A 160 16.06 -6.22 -24.45
C SER A 160 15.68 -5.83 -23.01
N THR A 161 16.22 -6.55 -22.01
CA THR A 161 16.04 -6.21 -20.58
C THR A 161 16.56 -4.82 -20.29
N ALA A 162 17.71 -4.45 -20.87
CA ALA A 162 18.33 -3.15 -20.67
C ALA A 162 17.44 -2.00 -21.17
N PHE A 163 16.76 -2.18 -22.32
CA PHE A 163 15.83 -1.19 -22.86
C PHE A 163 14.66 -0.94 -21.91
N HIS A 164 14.01 -2.01 -21.44
CA HIS A 164 12.87 -1.86 -20.53
C HIS A 164 13.28 -1.36 -19.15
N ALA A 165 14.48 -1.69 -18.66
CA ALA A 165 15.03 -1.15 -17.42
C ALA A 165 15.29 0.35 -17.55
N ALA A 166 15.91 0.79 -18.64
CA ALA A 166 16.12 2.21 -18.92
C ALA A 166 14.80 2.97 -19.09
N MET A 167 13.84 2.42 -19.82
CA MET A 167 12.50 3.00 -19.95
C MET A 167 11.76 3.07 -18.62
N LEU A 168 11.86 2.03 -17.78
CA LEU A 168 11.27 2.05 -16.44
C LEU A 168 11.82 3.22 -15.61
N LEU A 169 13.13 3.38 -15.57
CA LEU A 169 13.77 4.49 -14.85
C LEU A 169 13.36 5.86 -15.43
N LEU A 170 13.32 5.99 -16.76
CA LEU A 170 12.89 7.22 -17.42
C LEU A 170 11.44 7.59 -17.07
N TYR A 171 10.52 6.62 -17.14
CA TYR A 171 9.12 6.83 -16.77
C TYR A 171 8.96 7.15 -15.29
N LEU A 172 9.71 6.48 -14.42
CA LEU A 172 9.68 6.74 -12.98
C LEU A 172 10.09 8.19 -12.68
N VAL A 173 11.19 8.66 -13.29
CA VAL A 173 11.61 10.07 -13.18
C VAL A 173 10.54 11.01 -13.71
N ALA A 174 9.96 10.73 -14.88
CA ALA A 174 8.93 11.56 -15.48
C ALA A 174 7.67 11.66 -14.58
N VAL A 175 7.24 10.55 -13.99
CA VAL A 175 6.08 10.50 -13.09
C VAL A 175 6.37 11.27 -11.80
N ILE A 176 7.56 11.12 -11.20
CA ILE A 176 7.95 11.88 -10.01
C ILE A 176 7.89 13.39 -10.28
N LEU A 177 8.47 13.84 -11.39
CA LEU A 177 8.46 15.26 -11.77
C LEU A 177 7.04 15.78 -12.01
N LEU A 178 6.18 14.96 -12.64
CA LEU A 178 4.79 15.33 -12.90
C LEU A 178 3.97 15.39 -11.61
N ALA A 179 4.24 14.48 -10.67
CA ALA A 179 3.56 14.44 -9.39
C ALA A 179 3.95 15.61 -8.48
N GLU A 180 5.21 16.05 -8.51
CA GLU A 180 5.63 17.28 -7.83
C GLU A 180 4.81 18.49 -8.33
N LYS A 181 4.56 18.57 -9.65
CA LYS A 181 3.70 19.60 -10.22
C LYS A 181 2.22 19.43 -9.88
N PHE A 182 1.78 18.22 -9.50
CA PHE A 182 0.42 17.94 -9.05
C PHE A 182 0.15 18.41 -7.61
N ALA A 183 1.18 18.54 -6.76
CA ALA A 183 1.02 19.07 -5.40
C ALA A 183 0.42 20.49 -5.41
N ILE A 184 0.86 21.36 -6.34
CA ILE A 184 0.40 22.75 -6.45
C ILE A 184 -1.14 22.86 -6.68
N PRO A 185 -1.73 22.23 -7.71
CA PRO A 185 -3.19 22.28 -7.90
C PRO A 185 -3.95 21.55 -6.79
N LEU A 186 -3.36 20.53 -6.14
CA LEU A 186 -3.96 19.87 -4.99
C LEU A 186 -4.07 20.83 -3.80
N ASP A 187 -2.97 21.50 -3.44
CA ASP A 187 -2.93 22.49 -2.35
C ASP A 187 -3.88 23.66 -2.61
N ASN A 188 -3.85 24.21 -3.83
CA ASN A 188 -4.76 25.29 -4.24
C ASN A 188 -6.23 24.85 -4.15
N SER A 189 -6.53 23.58 -4.42
CA SER A 189 -7.90 23.05 -4.31
C SER A 189 -8.31 22.87 -2.85
N ILE A 190 -7.41 22.35 -2.01
CA ILE A 190 -7.62 22.19 -0.57
C ILE A 190 -7.94 23.55 0.06
N GLU A 191 -7.13 24.59 -0.24
CA GLU A 191 -7.35 25.94 0.26
C GLU A 191 -8.63 26.59 -0.30
N LYS A 192 -8.85 26.50 -1.61
CA LYS A 192 -10.01 27.16 -2.25
C LYS A 192 -11.34 26.57 -1.82
N PHE A 193 -11.40 25.26 -1.62
CA PHE A 193 -12.62 24.55 -1.25
C PHE A 193 -12.72 24.28 0.27
N ASN A 194 -11.79 24.77 1.08
CA ASN A 194 -11.69 24.49 2.52
C ASN A 194 -11.79 22.98 2.84
N VAL A 195 -11.14 22.16 2.02
CA VAL A 195 -11.13 20.70 2.21
C VAL A 195 -10.10 20.35 3.30
N PRO A 196 -10.36 19.36 4.16
CA PRO A 196 -9.40 18.94 5.19
C PRO A 196 -8.07 18.44 4.61
N GLN A 197 -6.95 18.71 5.29
CA GLN A 197 -5.62 18.31 4.82
C GLN A 197 -5.46 16.79 4.63
N GLU A 198 -6.22 15.99 5.39
CA GLU A 198 -6.26 14.53 5.28
C GLU A 198 -6.67 14.05 3.87
N PHE A 199 -7.45 14.87 3.15
CA PHE A 199 -7.82 14.61 1.76
C PHE A 199 -6.61 14.59 0.81
N GLY A 200 -5.58 15.40 1.09
CA GLY A 200 -4.35 15.42 0.29
C GLY A 200 -3.63 14.08 0.31
N GLY A 201 -3.47 13.49 1.50
CA GLY A 201 -2.92 12.14 1.67
C GLY A 201 -3.75 11.08 0.97
N ALA A 202 -5.09 11.18 1.04
CA ALA A 202 -6.00 10.27 0.36
C ALA A 202 -5.91 10.35 -1.18
N MET A 203 -5.76 11.55 -1.75
CA MET A 203 -5.58 11.74 -3.19
C MET A 203 -4.25 11.20 -3.69
N ILE A 204 -3.16 11.46 -2.94
CA ILE A 204 -1.85 10.88 -3.24
C ILE A 204 -1.96 9.35 -3.25
N ALA A 205 -2.48 8.76 -2.18
CA ALA A 205 -2.65 7.32 -2.06
C ALA A 205 -3.48 6.76 -3.23
N ALA A 206 -4.62 7.35 -3.55
CA ALA A 206 -5.47 6.91 -4.66
C ALA A 206 -4.75 6.95 -6.01
N LEU A 207 -3.96 7.98 -6.28
CA LEU A 207 -3.22 8.14 -7.54
C LEU A 207 -2.18 7.04 -7.72
N VAL A 208 -1.34 6.78 -6.71
CA VAL A 208 -0.30 5.74 -6.83
C VAL A 208 -0.87 4.32 -6.75
N LEU A 209 -1.95 4.09 -6.00
CA LEU A 209 -2.57 2.75 -5.95
C LEU A 209 -3.44 2.42 -7.18
N SER A 210 -3.85 3.41 -7.97
CA SER A 210 -4.79 3.21 -9.08
C SER A 210 -4.37 2.11 -10.07
N PRO A 211 -3.11 2.07 -10.58
CA PRO A 211 -2.68 1.03 -11.51
C PRO A 211 -2.74 -0.38 -10.91
N GLU A 212 -2.26 -0.54 -9.67
CA GLU A 212 -2.24 -1.82 -8.95
C GLU A 212 -3.65 -2.28 -8.58
N GLY A 213 -4.51 -1.36 -8.14
CA GLY A 213 -5.91 -1.62 -7.83
C GLY A 213 -6.70 -2.13 -9.03
N LEU A 214 -6.52 -1.50 -10.20
CA LEU A 214 -7.12 -2.00 -11.44
C LEU A 214 -6.61 -3.39 -11.81
N GLY A 215 -5.31 -3.65 -11.63
CA GLY A 215 -4.70 -4.97 -11.81
C GLY A 215 -5.32 -6.03 -10.90
N ALA A 216 -5.48 -5.71 -9.61
CA ALA A 216 -6.06 -6.59 -8.61
C ALA A 216 -7.54 -6.91 -8.87
N ILE A 217 -8.36 -5.90 -9.22
CA ILE A 217 -9.78 -6.10 -9.55
C ILE A 217 -9.91 -6.99 -10.79
N ARG A 218 -9.11 -6.74 -11.84
CA ARG A 218 -9.09 -7.58 -13.05
C ARG A 218 -8.69 -9.02 -12.74
N ALA A 219 -7.70 -9.23 -11.88
CA ALA A 219 -7.29 -10.56 -11.44
C ALA A 219 -8.44 -11.28 -10.70
N SER A 220 -9.13 -10.60 -9.78
CA SER A 220 -10.29 -11.18 -9.08
C SER A 220 -11.42 -11.57 -10.05
N LEU A 221 -11.75 -10.68 -11.00
CA LEU A 221 -12.75 -10.94 -12.05
C LEU A 221 -12.40 -12.12 -12.96
N ARG A 222 -11.12 -12.48 -13.06
CA ARG A 222 -10.60 -13.64 -13.82
C ARG A 222 -10.41 -14.89 -12.95
N ASN A 223 -10.97 -14.90 -11.75
CA ASN A 223 -10.85 -15.99 -10.78
C ASN A 223 -9.43 -16.24 -10.26
N GLN A 224 -8.58 -15.21 -10.25
CA GLN A 224 -7.22 -15.23 -9.71
C GLN A 224 -7.16 -14.44 -8.40
N LEU A 225 -7.95 -14.86 -7.40
CA LEU A 225 -8.06 -14.13 -6.14
C LEU A 225 -6.71 -14.05 -5.40
N GLN A 226 -5.90 -15.12 -5.42
CA GLN A 226 -4.56 -15.10 -4.81
C GLN A 226 -3.70 -13.96 -5.37
N ARG A 227 -3.70 -13.79 -6.70
CA ARG A 227 -2.94 -12.74 -7.38
C ARG A 227 -3.46 -11.35 -6.99
N SER A 228 -4.78 -11.19 -6.95
CA SER A 228 -5.43 -9.95 -6.49
C SER A 228 -4.98 -9.57 -5.07
N ILE A 229 -5.05 -10.52 -4.13
CA ILE A 229 -4.64 -10.31 -2.74
C ILE A 229 -3.14 -10.03 -2.63
N ASN A 230 -2.29 -10.75 -3.35
CA ASN A 230 -0.84 -10.51 -3.35
C ASN A 230 -0.48 -9.11 -3.82
N ILE A 231 -1.16 -8.60 -4.85
CA ILE A 231 -0.95 -7.23 -5.33
C ILE A 231 -1.34 -6.24 -4.22
N LEU A 232 -2.55 -6.35 -3.67
CA LEU A 232 -3.08 -5.38 -2.71
C LEU A 232 -2.34 -5.42 -1.36
N LEU A 233 -2.13 -6.61 -0.77
CA LEU A 233 -1.40 -6.74 0.48
C LEU A 233 0.09 -6.46 0.32
N GLY A 234 0.68 -6.82 -0.83
CA GLY A 234 2.06 -6.49 -1.16
C GLY A 234 2.27 -4.98 -1.26
N SER A 235 1.33 -4.27 -1.86
CA SER A 235 1.31 -2.81 -1.93
C SER A 235 1.28 -2.18 -0.53
N VAL A 236 0.30 -2.56 0.31
CA VAL A 236 0.19 -2.07 1.70
C VAL A 236 1.45 -2.36 2.51
N LEU A 237 1.98 -3.58 2.41
CA LEU A 237 3.18 -3.95 3.12
C LEU A 237 4.40 -3.15 2.66
N ALA A 238 4.55 -2.91 1.35
CA ALA A 238 5.61 -2.07 0.81
C ALA A 238 5.47 -0.61 1.29
N THR A 239 4.25 -0.06 1.26
CA THR A 239 3.95 1.27 1.78
C THR A 239 4.34 1.43 3.24
N ILE A 240 3.85 0.57 4.12
CA ILE A 240 4.18 0.70 5.54
C ILE A 240 5.67 0.39 5.78
N GLY A 241 6.21 -0.65 5.13
CA GLY A 241 7.57 -1.13 5.32
C GLY A 241 8.66 -0.21 4.77
N LEU A 242 8.35 0.63 3.78
CA LEU A 242 9.32 1.52 3.13
C LEU A 242 8.99 3.00 3.32
N THR A 243 7.72 3.42 3.28
CA THR A 243 7.34 4.83 3.45
C THR A 243 7.56 5.30 4.88
N ILE A 244 7.24 4.50 5.91
CA ILE A 244 7.52 4.89 7.30
C ILE A 244 9.02 5.16 7.50
N PRO A 245 9.93 4.23 7.16
CA PRO A 245 11.36 4.50 7.25
C PRO A 245 11.81 5.71 6.45
N ALA A 246 11.28 5.91 5.23
CA ALA A 246 11.67 7.03 4.39
C ALA A 246 11.26 8.37 5.01
N VAL A 247 10.01 8.50 5.47
CA VAL A 247 9.49 9.70 6.12
C VAL A 247 10.28 10.02 7.40
N LEU A 248 10.57 9.01 8.23
CA LEU A 248 11.40 9.18 9.43
C LEU A 248 12.84 9.59 9.09
N MET A 249 13.42 9.01 8.05
CA MET A 249 14.77 9.37 7.61
C MET A 249 14.83 10.82 7.10
N VAL A 250 13.82 11.25 6.35
CA VAL A 250 13.67 12.66 5.95
C VAL A 250 13.59 13.55 7.19
N SER A 251 12.74 13.22 8.16
CA SER A 251 12.63 13.95 9.43
C SER A 251 13.96 14.08 10.17
N LEU A 252 14.69 12.98 10.31
CA LEU A 252 15.99 12.93 10.99
C LEU A 252 17.07 13.79 10.31
N ILE A 253 17.08 13.82 8.97
CA ILE A 253 18.04 14.58 8.16
C ILE A 253 17.67 16.07 8.14
N THR A 254 16.40 16.40 7.91
CA THR A 254 15.95 17.78 7.73
C THR A 254 15.60 18.48 9.03
N LYS A 255 15.58 17.75 10.16
CA LYS A 255 15.12 18.21 11.47
C LYS A 255 13.71 18.80 11.45
N ARG A 256 12.87 18.34 10.52
CA ARG A 256 11.45 18.71 10.43
C ARG A 256 10.63 17.71 11.22
N PRO A 257 9.80 18.13 12.18
CA PRO A 257 9.01 17.19 12.97
C PRO A 257 8.00 16.47 12.07
N VAL A 258 7.82 15.17 12.34
CA VAL A 258 6.79 14.33 11.72
C VAL A 258 5.92 13.73 12.82
N THR A 259 4.62 13.74 12.57
CA THR A 259 3.62 13.11 13.43
C THR A 259 3.09 11.87 12.75
N LEU A 260 3.47 10.69 13.27
CA LEU A 260 3.01 9.41 12.77
C LEU A 260 1.80 8.84 13.51
N GLY A 261 1.56 9.27 14.76
CA GLY A 261 0.42 8.78 15.54
C GLY A 261 -0.91 9.15 14.90
N VAL A 262 -1.71 8.14 14.55
CA VAL A 262 -3.09 8.30 14.09
C VAL A 262 -3.98 8.54 15.30
N GLN A 263 -4.79 9.60 15.26
CA GLN A 263 -5.61 10.07 16.39
C GLN A 263 -7.11 10.06 16.04
N GLY A 264 -7.95 10.35 17.04
CA GLY A 264 -9.39 10.53 16.85
C GLY A 264 -10.10 9.26 16.32
N GLY A 265 -11.09 9.43 15.45
CA GLY A 265 -11.85 8.34 14.84
C GLY A 265 -11.02 7.43 13.90
N ASN A 266 -9.89 7.93 13.39
CA ASN A 266 -9.02 7.17 12.49
C ASN A 266 -8.30 6.01 13.19
N LEU A 267 -8.01 6.14 14.49
CA LEU A 267 -7.36 5.10 15.29
C LEU A 267 -8.24 3.83 15.43
N PRO A 268 -9.48 3.89 15.94
CA PRO A 268 -10.34 2.71 16.01
C PRO A 268 -10.67 2.16 14.61
N LEU A 269 -10.77 3.01 13.59
CA LEU A 269 -11.00 2.55 12.21
C LEU A 269 -9.81 1.74 11.67
N LEU A 270 -8.57 2.15 11.96
CA LEU A 270 -7.36 1.38 11.62
C LEU A 270 -7.39 0.00 12.28
N LEU A 271 -7.62 -0.04 13.58
CA LEU A 271 -7.64 -1.29 14.35
C LEU A 271 -8.76 -2.23 13.87
N LEU A 272 -9.94 -1.69 13.60
CA LEU A 272 -11.07 -2.45 13.06
C LEU A 272 -10.75 -2.99 11.66
N THR A 273 -10.12 -2.19 10.80
CA THR A 273 -9.67 -2.61 9.46
C THR A 273 -8.70 -3.79 9.53
N LEU A 274 -7.71 -3.72 10.42
CA LEU A 274 -6.75 -4.80 10.62
C LEU A 274 -7.43 -6.06 11.16
N ALA A 275 -8.31 -5.93 12.16
CA ALA A 275 -9.05 -7.05 12.74
C ALA A 275 -9.98 -7.72 11.72
N VAL A 276 -10.76 -6.93 10.97
CA VAL A 276 -11.65 -7.43 9.91
C VAL A 276 -10.83 -8.11 8.81
N SER A 277 -9.67 -7.56 8.43
CA SER A 277 -8.79 -8.19 7.44
C SER A 277 -8.36 -9.59 7.89
N VAL A 278 -7.96 -9.76 9.15
CA VAL A 278 -7.62 -11.08 9.71
C VAL A 278 -8.82 -12.02 9.65
N VAL A 279 -10.00 -11.59 10.10
CA VAL A 279 -11.21 -12.42 10.11
C VAL A 279 -11.62 -12.81 8.68
N THR A 280 -11.62 -11.86 7.75
CA THR A 280 -11.92 -12.08 6.32
C THR A 280 -11.01 -13.15 5.74
N PHE A 281 -9.71 -13.07 6.03
CA PHE A 281 -8.70 -13.94 5.43
C PHE A 281 -8.34 -15.18 6.24
N THR A 282 -9.07 -15.48 7.32
CA THR A 282 -8.89 -16.72 8.10
C THR A 282 -9.57 -17.92 7.44
N SER A 283 -10.64 -17.69 6.65
CA SER A 283 -11.39 -18.74 5.96
C SER A 283 -10.81 -19.02 4.57
N ARG A 284 -10.68 -20.29 4.16
CA ARG A 284 -10.16 -20.67 2.81
C ARG A 284 -10.98 -20.13 1.63
N LYS A 285 -12.18 -19.62 1.91
CA LYS A 285 -13.14 -19.13 0.93
C LYS A 285 -13.60 -17.74 1.34
N THR A 286 -13.72 -16.87 0.34
CA THR A 286 -14.31 -15.54 0.53
C THR A 286 -15.75 -15.48 0.02
N ASN A 287 -16.53 -14.54 0.56
CA ASN A 287 -17.90 -14.32 0.13
C ASN A 287 -18.21 -12.82 -0.07
N VAL A 288 -19.37 -12.54 -0.66
CA VAL A 288 -19.85 -11.19 -0.94
C VAL A 288 -19.99 -10.33 0.32
N LEU A 289 -20.42 -10.92 1.45
CA LEU A 289 -20.60 -10.20 2.71
C LEU A 289 -19.30 -9.60 3.21
N GLN A 290 -18.19 -10.33 3.14
CA GLN A 290 -16.86 -9.82 3.49
C GLN A 290 -16.49 -8.60 2.61
N GLY A 291 -16.77 -8.67 1.31
CA GLY A 291 -16.61 -7.54 0.40
C GLY A 291 -17.39 -6.31 0.83
N CYS A 292 -18.66 -6.48 1.18
CA CYS A 292 -19.52 -5.39 1.67
C CYS A 292 -19.01 -4.78 2.99
N ILE A 293 -18.51 -5.59 3.93
CA ILE A 293 -17.96 -5.11 5.20
C ILE A 293 -16.75 -4.21 4.94
N HIS A 294 -15.82 -4.66 4.09
CA HIS A 294 -14.66 -3.85 3.72
C HIS A 294 -15.07 -2.55 3.02
N LEU A 295 -16.04 -2.58 2.10
CA LEU A 295 -16.54 -1.36 1.45
C LEU A 295 -17.24 -0.40 2.43
N LEU A 296 -17.92 -0.92 3.45
CA LEU A 296 -18.49 -0.10 4.51
C LEU A 296 -17.39 0.64 5.30
N LEU A 297 -16.32 -0.06 5.69
CA LEU A 297 -15.17 0.57 6.36
C LEU A 297 -14.52 1.64 5.48
N PHE A 298 -14.43 1.39 4.17
CA PHE A 298 -13.95 2.39 3.21
C PHE A 298 -14.86 3.61 3.15
N ALA A 299 -16.19 3.42 3.15
CA ALA A 299 -17.14 4.52 3.18
C ALA A 299 -17.03 5.34 4.48
N VAL A 300 -16.82 4.67 5.63
CA VAL A 300 -16.56 5.35 6.91
C VAL A 300 -15.24 6.14 6.87
N PHE A 301 -14.18 5.59 6.26
CA PHE A 301 -12.94 6.34 6.03
C PHE A 301 -13.19 7.62 5.24
N VAL A 302 -13.92 7.54 4.12
CA VAL A 302 -14.27 8.72 3.32
C VAL A 302 -15.11 9.70 4.13
N LEU A 303 -16.05 9.22 4.95
CA LEU A 303 -16.84 10.07 5.84
C LEU A 303 -15.95 10.83 6.82
N LEU A 304 -15.02 10.15 7.50
CA LEU A 304 -14.14 10.76 8.50
C LEU A 304 -13.20 11.83 7.92
N ILE A 305 -12.83 11.74 6.64
CA ILE A 305 -12.06 12.81 5.97
C ILE A 305 -12.83 14.14 5.98
N PHE A 306 -14.15 14.11 5.81
CA PHE A 306 -14.98 15.32 5.72
C PHE A 306 -15.74 15.63 7.02
N ALA A 307 -15.96 14.63 7.87
CA ALA A 307 -16.71 14.68 9.11
C ALA A 307 -16.02 13.80 10.18
N PRO A 308 -14.90 14.28 10.77
CA PRO A 308 -14.05 13.52 11.68
C PRO A 308 -14.66 13.25 13.07
#